data_AF-A0A9P7FE93-F1
#
_entry.id   AF-A0A9P7FE93-F1
#
_cell.length_a   1.000
_cell.length_b   1.000
_cell.length_c   1.000
_cell.angle_alpha   90.00
_cell.angle_beta   90.00
_cell.angle_gamma   90.00
#
_symmetry.space_group_name_H-M   'P 1'
#
loop_
_entity.id
_entity.type
_entity.pdbx_description
1 polymer ?
#
loop_
_entity_poly.entity_id
_entity_poly.type
_entity_poly.pdbx_seq_one_letter_code
_entity_poly.pdbx_strand_id
1 'polypeptide(L)'
;MEPETDYYQIGGFRAHSEEWFQMYDDKPTIDAIMNYEGRELRPGGPGAPIELVLGILHNGASYVLMTSHQMWAFVRKHRLRPPRRPWKVDKFASLSPIYFATKNDLQDKLKTYKVKSQKNKKEKEDNSPANRGFIQLGDRGAPGNPRADFENQRVLYRLFMQSATAGALGLINPLWVDAVRVISIVVNTWHKDRRRERYDSPFIIDVGWTDVMMPEHVKSGRVTETVHIKMKGLALKNEEQNAPFEHGTTNQEGTVDILYSEMRRLFTHDATNVPLVVLVHDEEMVRGVLTRSGIDVGSFTPVAALFQRGQPQVARLFASPGINLNYTCRNYYTEGPPDHLPRDA
;
A
#
# COMPACT_ATOMS: atom_id res chain seq x y z
N MET A 1 -4.65 20.10 -11.07
CA MET A 1 -3.63 20.56 -10.12
C MET A 1 -2.31 20.00 -10.61
N GLU A 2 -1.27 20.82 -10.72
CA GLU A 2 0.07 20.31 -11.03
C GLU A 2 0.55 19.38 -9.91
N PRO A 3 1.39 18.37 -10.21
CA PRO A 3 1.94 17.49 -9.20
C PRO A 3 2.81 18.27 -8.20
N GLU A 4 2.58 18.03 -6.91
CA GLU A 4 3.42 18.53 -5.82
C GLU A 4 4.81 17.89 -5.91
N THR A 5 5.85 18.72 -5.87
CA THR A 5 7.24 18.24 -5.89
C THR A 5 7.90 18.28 -4.52
N ASP A 6 7.32 19.05 -3.61
CA ASP A 6 7.97 19.55 -2.41
C ASP A 6 7.08 19.32 -1.19
N TYR A 7 7.65 18.66 -0.18
CA TYR A 7 6.97 18.23 1.03
C TYR A 7 7.72 18.66 2.29
N TYR A 8 6.98 18.90 3.35
CA TYR A 8 7.53 19.41 4.60
C TYR A 8 7.08 18.57 5.80
N GLN A 9 8.03 17.90 6.44
CA GLN A 9 7.82 17.16 7.68
C GLN A 9 7.32 18.03 8.84
N ILE A 10 6.29 17.53 9.54
CA ILE A 10 5.72 18.07 10.76
C ILE A 10 6.06 17.17 11.95
N GLY A 11 6.71 17.74 12.97
CA GLY A 11 7.10 17.03 14.19
C GLY A 11 8.14 15.92 13.99
N GLY A 12 8.60 15.34 15.10
CA GLY A 12 9.61 14.28 15.09
C GLY A 12 11.04 14.77 14.87
N PHE A 13 11.91 13.88 14.40
CA PHE A 13 13.35 14.17 14.24
C PHE A 13 13.62 15.17 13.10
N ARG A 14 14.23 16.33 13.41
CA ARG A 14 14.67 17.35 12.44
C ARG A 14 13.52 17.85 11.55
N ALA A 15 12.34 18.00 12.15
CA ALA A 15 11.16 18.41 11.42
C ALA A 15 11.31 19.86 10.90
N HIS A 16 10.72 20.14 9.74
CA HIS A 16 10.71 21.51 9.21
C HIS A 16 9.90 22.46 10.10
N SER A 17 8.99 21.92 10.92
CA SER A 17 8.19 22.67 11.88
C SER A 17 8.90 22.98 13.21
N GLU A 18 10.14 22.51 13.44
CA GLU A 18 10.85 22.69 14.73
C GLU A 18 11.05 24.18 15.09
N GLU A 19 11.19 25.07 14.10
CA GLU A 19 11.46 26.50 14.34
C GLU A 19 10.20 27.33 14.65
N TRP A 20 8.99 26.78 14.55
CA TRP A 20 7.76 27.60 14.57
C TRP A 20 7.34 28.11 15.94
N PHE A 21 7.36 27.25 16.96
CA PHE A 21 6.81 27.57 18.28
C PHE A 21 7.86 27.54 19.40
N GLN A 22 9.15 27.69 19.03
CA GLN A 22 10.30 27.88 19.92
C GLN A 22 10.50 26.83 21.04
N MET A 23 9.84 25.67 20.98
CA MET A 23 9.93 24.64 22.02
C MET A 23 9.94 23.24 21.42
N TYR A 24 10.62 22.31 22.09
CA TYR A 24 10.53 20.85 21.84
C TYR A 24 9.14 20.26 22.19
N ASP A 25 8.11 21.11 22.28
CA ASP A 25 6.72 20.72 22.54
C ASP A 25 5.93 20.80 21.25
N ASP A 26 5.39 19.66 20.81
CA ASP A 26 4.53 19.58 19.63
C ASP A 26 3.14 20.17 19.89
N LYS A 27 2.75 20.41 21.16
CA LYS A 27 1.40 20.82 21.52
C LYS A 27 0.94 22.11 20.83
N PRO A 28 1.73 23.20 20.77
CA PRO A 28 1.33 24.41 20.05
C PRO A 28 1.15 24.17 18.55
N THR A 29 2.01 23.35 17.93
CA THR A 29 1.89 22.96 16.52
C THR A 29 0.61 22.18 16.27
N ILE A 30 0.33 21.19 17.12
CA ILE A 30 -0.90 20.39 17.06
C ILE A 30 -2.13 21.30 17.23
N ASP A 31 -2.11 22.20 18.21
CA ASP A 31 -3.21 23.13 18.44
C ASP A 31 -3.45 24.06 17.25
N ALA A 32 -2.37 24.58 16.64
CA ALA A 32 -2.49 25.41 15.45
C ALA A 32 -3.05 24.64 14.24
N ILE A 33 -2.59 23.40 14.01
CA ILE A 33 -3.10 22.53 12.93
C ILE A 33 -4.58 22.20 13.16
N MET A 34 -4.95 21.81 14.39
CA MET A 34 -6.32 21.42 14.70
C MET A 34 -7.28 22.62 14.63
N ASN A 35 -6.84 23.82 14.96
CA ASN A 35 -7.65 25.04 14.83
C ASN A 35 -7.61 25.64 13.41
N TYR A 36 -6.96 24.97 12.45
CA TYR A 36 -6.95 25.41 11.06
C TYR A 36 -8.25 25.00 10.34
N GLU A 37 -9.06 26.01 9.98
CA GLU A 37 -10.34 25.81 9.27
C GLU A 37 -10.25 25.93 7.74
N GLY A 38 -9.07 26.22 7.18
CA GLY A 38 -8.90 26.36 5.74
C GLY A 38 -9.01 25.03 5.01
N ARG A 39 -9.46 25.07 3.75
CA ARG A 39 -9.70 23.87 2.92
C ARG A 39 -8.42 23.12 2.57
N GLU A 40 -7.27 23.75 2.72
CA GLU A 40 -5.95 23.19 2.43
C GLU A 40 -5.64 22.02 3.38
N LEU A 41 -5.95 22.15 4.67
CA LEU A 41 -5.81 21.06 5.65
C LEU A 41 -7.12 20.30 5.88
N ARG A 42 -8.26 20.86 5.48
CA ARG A 42 -9.58 20.21 5.61
C ARG A 42 -10.34 20.26 4.28
N PRO A 43 -10.05 19.33 3.34
CA PRO A 43 -10.68 19.36 2.01
C PRO A 43 -12.22 19.35 2.05
N GLY A 44 -12.81 18.70 3.06
CA GLY A 44 -14.26 18.70 3.30
C GLY A 44 -14.84 19.96 3.96
N GLY A 45 -14.02 20.96 4.27
CA GLY A 45 -14.41 22.21 4.92
C GLY A 45 -14.30 22.22 6.46
N PRO A 46 -14.81 23.27 7.12
CA PRO A 46 -14.76 23.39 8.58
C PRO A 46 -15.39 22.18 9.27
N GLY A 47 -14.68 21.60 10.25
CA GLY A 47 -15.12 20.39 10.97
C GLY A 47 -14.80 19.06 10.30
N ALA A 48 -14.47 19.01 9.01
CA ALA A 48 -14.01 17.80 8.34
C ALA A 48 -12.62 17.38 8.86
N PRO A 49 -12.25 16.08 8.89
CA PRO A 49 -10.93 15.64 9.37
C PRO A 49 -9.76 16.39 8.73
N ILE A 50 -8.67 16.54 9.48
CA ILE A 50 -7.42 17.09 8.93
C ILE A 50 -6.82 16.05 7.98
N GLU A 51 -6.49 16.46 6.76
CA GLU A 51 -5.77 15.65 5.78
C GLU A 51 -4.33 16.15 5.63
N LEU A 52 -3.38 15.26 5.88
CA LEU A 52 -1.95 15.46 5.67
C LEU A 52 -1.41 14.36 4.76
N VAL A 53 -0.10 14.36 4.50
CA VAL A 53 0.56 13.32 3.71
C VAL A 53 1.45 12.45 4.61
N LEU A 54 1.34 11.14 4.50
CA LEU A 54 2.28 10.18 5.06
C LEU A 54 3.30 9.83 3.98
N GLY A 55 4.56 10.23 4.20
CA GLY A 55 5.66 9.85 3.33
C GLY A 55 6.42 8.67 3.88
N ILE A 56 6.61 7.64 3.05
CA ILE A 56 7.46 6.49 3.33
C ILE A 56 8.75 6.63 2.53
N LEU A 57 9.89 6.70 3.21
CA LEU A 57 11.21 6.69 2.57
C LEU A 57 11.52 5.31 1.99
N HIS A 58 12.51 5.24 1.10
CA HIS A 58 12.97 3.99 0.48
C HIS A 58 13.41 2.92 1.48
N ASN A 59 13.90 3.32 2.65
CA ASN A 59 14.25 2.38 3.75
C ASN A 59 13.05 1.95 4.62
N GLY A 60 11.84 2.45 4.35
CA GLY A 60 10.61 2.14 5.10
C GLY A 60 10.31 3.08 6.29
N ALA A 61 11.21 4.01 6.62
CA ALA A 61 10.93 5.05 7.61
C ALA A 61 9.77 5.94 7.13
N SER A 62 8.98 6.45 8.07
CA SER A 62 7.79 7.24 7.77
C SER A 62 7.81 8.60 8.43
N TYR A 63 7.15 9.57 7.80
CA TYR A 63 7.02 10.92 8.31
C TYR A 63 5.65 11.50 7.94
N VAL A 64 5.10 12.33 8.83
CA VAL A 64 3.90 13.12 8.55
C VAL A 64 4.33 14.44 7.92
N LEU A 65 3.72 14.78 6.79
CA LEU A 65 4.14 15.85 5.90
C LEU A 65 2.95 16.76 5.57
N MET A 66 3.24 18.03 5.30
CA MET A 66 2.37 18.90 4.51
C MET A 66 2.89 18.96 3.06
N THR A 67 1.97 19.12 2.11
CA THR A 67 2.36 19.58 0.76
C THR A 67 2.85 21.02 0.80
N SER A 68 3.46 21.51 -0.28
CA SER A 68 3.87 22.91 -0.35
C SER A 68 2.69 23.85 -0.22
N HIS A 69 1.59 23.57 -0.93
CA HIS A 69 0.39 24.39 -0.84
C HIS A 69 -0.15 24.48 0.60
N GLN A 70 -0.29 23.34 1.27
CA GLN A 70 -0.71 23.25 2.67
C GLN A 70 0.22 24.04 3.60
N MET A 71 1.53 23.84 3.43
CA MET A 71 2.56 24.47 4.25
C MET A 71 2.52 25.99 4.16
N TRP A 72 2.46 26.55 2.95
CA TRP A 72 2.44 27.99 2.74
C TRP A 72 1.14 28.64 3.18
N ALA A 73 0.00 27.95 3.05
CA ALA A 73 -1.27 28.42 3.58
C ALA A 73 -1.24 28.48 5.12
N PHE A 74 -0.69 27.44 5.77
CA PHE A 74 -0.54 27.35 7.21
C PHE A 74 0.37 28.45 7.77
N VAL A 75 1.60 28.57 7.23
CA VAL A 75 2.60 29.55 7.67
C VAL A 75 2.09 30.98 7.55
N ARG A 76 1.41 31.34 6.44
CA ARG A 76 0.83 32.68 6.26
C ARG A 76 -0.27 32.97 7.28
N LYS A 77 -1.17 32.02 7.51
CA LYS A 77 -2.29 32.20 8.46
C LYS A 77 -1.78 32.46 9.88
N HIS A 78 -0.75 31.73 10.30
CA HIS A 78 -0.21 31.82 11.66
C HIS A 78 0.96 32.79 11.81
N ARG A 79 1.34 33.52 10.75
CA ARG A 79 2.49 34.46 10.72
C ARG A 79 3.80 33.80 11.17
N LEU A 80 4.00 32.55 10.81
CA LEU A 80 5.18 31.76 11.18
C LEU A 80 6.35 32.02 10.22
N ARG A 81 7.54 31.61 10.63
CA ARG A 81 8.70 31.63 9.75
C ARG A 81 8.58 30.52 8.69
N PRO A 82 8.79 30.83 7.40
CA PRO A 82 8.82 29.80 6.36
C PRO A 82 9.90 28.74 6.61
N PRO A 83 9.55 27.45 6.53
CA PRO A 83 10.54 26.38 6.60
C PRO A 83 11.50 26.44 5.40
N ARG A 84 12.76 26.07 5.63
CA ARG A 84 13.80 26.00 4.60
C ARG A 84 13.94 24.55 4.09
N ARG A 85 14.29 24.39 2.81
CA ARG A 85 14.69 23.11 2.19
C ARG A 85 13.64 21.99 2.30
N PRO A 86 12.55 22.04 1.51
CA PRO A 86 11.59 20.93 1.46
C PRO A 86 12.26 19.62 1.04
N TRP A 87 11.62 18.51 1.40
CA TRP A 87 11.94 17.22 0.82
C TRP A 87 11.33 17.12 -0.57
N LYS A 88 12.07 16.53 -1.49
CA LYS A 88 11.63 16.28 -2.85
C LYS A 88 10.87 14.95 -2.93
N VAL A 89 9.91 14.88 -3.86
CA VAL A 89 9.07 13.71 -4.10
C VAL A 89 9.87 12.41 -4.29
N ASP A 90 11.05 12.48 -4.93
CA ASP A 90 11.94 11.35 -5.21
C ASP A 90 12.57 10.71 -3.96
N LYS A 91 12.55 11.40 -2.82
CA LYS A 91 12.99 10.87 -1.52
C LYS A 91 12.07 9.78 -0.98
N PHE A 92 10.84 9.69 -1.49
CA PHE A 92 9.82 8.79 -0.98
C PHE A 92 9.58 7.61 -1.92
N ALA A 93 9.44 6.43 -1.34
CA ALA A 93 8.93 5.24 -2.01
C ALA A 93 7.39 5.26 -2.13
N SER A 94 6.73 5.97 -1.22
CA SER A 94 5.28 6.18 -1.26
C SER A 94 4.89 7.48 -0.56
N LEU A 95 3.88 8.16 -1.12
CA LEU A 95 3.22 9.33 -0.54
C LEU A 95 1.72 9.05 -0.54
N SER A 96 1.11 9.03 0.64
CA SER A 96 -0.30 8.66 0.79
C SER A 96 -1.04 9.61 1.73
N PRO A 97 -2.34 9.87 1.51
CA PRO A 97 -3.09 10.76 2.38
C PRO A 97 -3.29 10.12 3.77
N ILE A 98 -3.17 10.89 4.85
CA ILE A 98 -3.43 10.46 6.21
C ILE A 98 -4.39 11.45 6.88
N TYR A 99 -5.38 10.91 7.58
CA TYR A 99 -6.48 11.67 8.15
C TYR A 99 -6.43 11.64 9.68
N PHE A 100 -6.74 12.78 10.30
CA PHE A 100 -6.86 12.92 11.74
C PHE A 100 -8.23 13.53 12.06
N ALA A 101 -9.12 12.73 12.65
CA ALA A 101 -10.46 13.19 13.00
C ALA A 101 -10.41 14.09 14.23
N THR A 102 -9.54 13.72 15.19
CA THR A 102 -9.40 14.43 16.45
C THR A 102 -7.98 14.93 16.70
N LYS A 103 -7.86 15.86 17.66
CA LYS A 103 -6.57 16.33 18.17
C LYS A 103 -5.74 15.17 18.76
N ASN A 104 -6.40 14.22 19.42
CA ASN A 104 -5.73 13.09 20.04
C ASN A 104 -5.12 12.17 18.99
N ASP A 105 -5.79 11.95 17.86
CA ASP A 105 -5.27 11.11 16.76
C ASP A 105 -3.94 11.68 16.24
N LEU A 106 -3.90 12.99 15.98
CA LEU A 106 -2.69 13.68 15.52
C LEU A 106 -1.60 13.65 16.60
N GLN A 107 -1.97 13.94 17.84
CA GLN A 107 -1.04 13.94 18.96
C GLN A 107 -0.40 12.56 19.18
N ASP A 108 -1.20 11.49 19.17
CA ASP A 108 -0.73 10.13 19.37
C ASP A 108 0.14 9.67 18.20
N LYS A 109 -0.22 10.05 16.96
CA LYS A 109 0.64 9.81 15.81
C LYS A 109 1.98 10.53 15.95
N LEU A 110 2.00 11.83 16.29
CA LEU A 110 3.24 12.60 16.43
C LEU A 110 4.12 12.10 17.60
N LYS A 111 3.52 11.59 18.68
CA LYS A 111 4.27 10.92 19.77
C LYS A 111 5.11 9.75 19.25
N THR A 112 4.65 9.01 18.25
CA THR A 112 5.41 7.88 17.67
C THR A 112 6.71 8.29 16.98
N TYR A 113 6.84 9.58 16.62
CA TYR A 113 8.03 10.17 15.99
C TYR A 113 8.98 10.84 16.99
N LYS A 114 8.67 10.84 18.30
CA LYS A 114 9.56 11.39 19.32
C LYS A 114 10.79 10.53 19.47
N VAL A 115 11.96 11.14 19.25
CA VAL A 115 13.27 10.53 19.43
C VAL A 115 13.52 10.30 20.91
N LYS A 116 13.96 9.08 21.27
CA LYS A 116 14.40 8.78 22.63
C LYS A 116 15.78 9.38 22.84
N SER A 117 16.00 10.06 23.97
CA SER A 117 17.27 10.71 24.30
C SER A 117 18.46 9.76 24.10
N GLN A 118 19.36 10.13 23.19
CA GLN A 118 20.63 9.43 22.96
C GLN A 118 21.73 10.19 23.69
N LYS A 119 21.87 9.96 25.01
CA LYS A 119 23.04 10.45 25.73
C LYS A 119 24.29 9.80 25.11
N ASN A 120 25.26 10.62 24.69
CA ASN A 120 26.60 10.23 24.23
C ASN A 120 26.79 9.75 22.77
N LYS A 121 25.80 9.90 21.87
CA LYS A 121 26.03 9.63 20.42
C LYS A 121 26.43 10.90 19.67
N LYS A 122 27.54 10.85 18.92
CA LYS A 122 28.03 11.95 18.07
C LYS A 122 27.09 12.22 16.89
N GLU A 123 26.52 11.18 16.30
CA GLU A 123 25.53 11.28 15.24
C GLU A 123 24.15 10.92 15.82
N LYS A 124 23.23 11.88 15.73
CA LYS A 124 21.83 11.66 16.10
C LYS A 124 21.16 10.97 14.91
N GLU A 125 20.75 9.73 15.10
CA GLU A 125 19.86 9.01 14.21
C GLU A 125 18.43 9.09 14.74
N ASP A 126 17.46 8.99 13.84
CA ASP A 126 16.06 8.88 14.23
C ASP A 126 15.79 7.50 14.87
N ASN A 127 15.78 7.45 16.19
CA ASN A 127 15.46 6.23 16.95
C ASN A 127 14.01 6.23 17.44
N SER A 128 13.13 7.03 16.82
CA SER A 128 11.74 7.09 17.20
C SER A 128 11.08 5.72 17.08
N PRO A 129 10.06 5.41 17.92
CA PRO A 129 9.32 4.15 17.84
C PRO A 129 8.83 3.81 16.42
N ALA A 130 8.40 4.81 15.64
CA ALA A 130 7.90 4.62 14.29
C ALA A 130 8.97 4.23 13.25
N ASN A 131 10.25 4.59 13.49
CA ASN A 131 11.31 4.51 12.48
C ASN A 131 12.52 3.66 12.90
N ARG A 132 12.67 3.31 14.19
CA ARG A 132 13.83 2.58 14.72
C ARG A 132 14.13 1.26 13.98
N GLY A 133 13.13 0.50 13.57
CA GLY A 133 13.31 -0.77 12.86
C GLY A 133 13.80 -0.62 11.42
N PHE A 134 13.59 0.55 10.81
CA PHE A 134 13.87 0.82 9.41
C PHE A 134 15.25 1.45 9.19
N ILE A 135 15.74 2.20 10.17
CA ILE A 135 17.04 2.89 10.07
C ILE A 135 18.20 1.92 10.28
N GLN A 136 18.01 0.87 11.08
CA GLN A 136 19.05 -0.14 11.33
C GLN A 136 19.36 -1.03 10.11
N LEU A 137 18.45 -1.10 9.14
CA LEU A 137 18.62 -1.88 7.92
C LEU A 137 19.58 -1.20 6.92
N GLY A 138 19.79 0.12 7.03
CA GLY A 138 20.72 0.90 6.20
C GLY A 138 20.48 0.74 4.67
N ASP A 139 21.53 1.00 3.88
CA ASP A 139 21.56 0.77 2.43
C ASP A 139 21.58 -0.72 2.04
N ARG A 140 21.62 -1.63 3.03
CA ARG A 140 21.56 -3.07 2.78
C ARG A 140 20.17 -3.56 2.40
N GLY A 141 19.22 -2.63 2.21
CA GLY A 141 17.97 -2.80 1.48
C GLY A 141 17.30 -4.13 1.78
N ALA A 142 16.49 -4.18 2.84
CA ALA A 142 15.58 -5.30 2.99
C ALA A 142 14.89 -5.54 1.64
N PRO A 143 14.84 -6.80 1.13
CA PRO A 143 14.20 -7.06 -0.14
C PRO A 143 12.74 -6.64 -0.06
N GLY A 144 12.40 -5.57 -0.77
CA GLY A 144 11.07 -4.94 -0.73
C GLY A 144 10.89 -3.89 0.36
N ASN A 145 9.92 -3.00 0.15
CA ASN A 145 9.48 -2.02 1.13
C ASN A 145 7.99 -2.26 1.41
N PRO A 146 7.64 -3.28 2.22
CA PRO A 146 6.26 -3.72 2.39
C PRO A 146 5.35 -2.61 2.92
N ARG A 147 5.92 -1.65 3.66
CA ARG A 147 5.21 -0.48 4.13
C ARG A 147 4.85 0.47 2.99
N ALA A 148 5.80 0.77 2.10
CA ALA A 148 5.53 1.57 0.92
C ALA A 148 4.56 0.83 -0.04
N ASP A 149 4.69 -0.48 -0.19
CA ASP A 149 3.79 -1.28 -1.03
C ASP A 149 2.35 -1.23 -0.51
N PHE A 150 2.14 -1.39 0.80
CA PHE A 150 0.85 -1.21 1.43
C PHE A 150 0.28 0.20 1.20
N GLU A 151 1.09 1.24 1.39
CA GLU A 151 0.65 2.62 1.18
C GLU A 151 0.32 2.91 -0.29
N ASN A 152 1.08 2.35 -1.23
CA ASN A 152 0.81 2.46 -2.66
C ASN A 152 -0.50 1.78 -3.07
N GLN A 153 -0.81 0.61 -2.50
CA GLN A 153 -2.12 -0.03 -2.67
C GLN A 153 -3.25 0.83 -2.10
N ARG A 154 -3.05 1.43 -0.92
CA ARG A 154 -4.01 2.37 -0.31
C ARG A 154 -4.23 3.60 -1.19
N VAL A 155 -3.18 4.16 -1.78
CA VAL A 155 -3.28 5.27 -2.75
C VAL A 155 -4.10 4.86 -3.97
N LEU A 156 -3.80 3.69 -4.57
CA LEU A 156 -4.55 3.19 -5.72
C LEU A 156 -6.05 3.08 -5.41
N TYR A 157 -6.39 2.46 -4.28
CA TYR A 157 -7.78 2.38 -3.82
C TYR A 157 -8.41 3.77 -3.64
N ARG A 158 -7.71 4.71 -3.01
CA ARG A 158 -8.20 6.08 -2.80
C ARG A 158 -8.45 6.84 -4.10
N LEU A 159 -7.63 6.60 -5.12
CA LEU A 159 -7.81 7.15 -6.46
C LEU A 159 -9.08 6.59 -7.13
N PHE A 160 -9.35 5.28 -7.01
CA PHE A 160 -10.61 4.70 -7.49
C PHE A 160 -11.83 5.28 -6.77
N MET A 161 -11.73 5.50 -5.47
CA MET A 161 -12.78 6.15 -4.66
C MET A 161 -12.90 7.67 -4.93
N GLN A 162 -12.04 8.26 -5.77
CA GLN A 162 -11.95 9.71 -6.00
C GLN A 162 -11.82 10.52 -4.69
N SER A 163 -11.19 9.91 -3.68
CA SER A 163 -11.03 10.47 -2.33
C SER A 163 -9.61 10.95 -2.05
N ALA A 164 -8.77 11.04 -3.08
CA ALA A 164 -7.43 11.61 -3.02
C ALA A 164 -7.15 12.35 -4.34
N THR A 165 -6.42 13.46 -4.24
CA THR A 165 -5.97 14.21 -5.43
C THR A 165 -4.59 13.71 -5.82
N ALA A 166 -4.43 13.13 -7.01
CA ALA A 166 -3.15 12.58 -7.47
C ALA A 166 -2.01 13.61 -7.40
N GLY A 167 -2.30 14.86 -7.82
CA GLY A 167 -1.34 15.96 -7.77
C GLY A 167 -0.78 16.23 -6.36
N ALA A 168 -1.60 16.13 -5.30
CA ALA A 168 -1.14 16.32 -3.93
C ALA A 168 -0.13 15.24 -3.48
N LEU A 169 -0.16 14.08 -4.12
CA LEU A 169 0.72 12.94 -3.87
C LEU A 169 1.92 12.90 -4.83
N GLY A 170 2.14 13.97 -5.60
CA GLY A 170 3.24 14.07 -6.56
C GLY A 170 3.03 13.23 -7.81
N LEU A 171 1.78 12.81 -8.06
CA LEU A 171 1.40 12.03 -9.22
C LEU A 171 0.73 12.94 -10.26
N ILE A 172 1.15 12.82 -11.53
CA ILE A 172 0.30 13.25 -12.64
C ILE A 172 -0.98 12.41 -12.62
N ASN A 173 -2.14 13.07 -12.83
CA ASN A 173 -3.44 12.40 -12.96
C ASN A 173 -3.33 11.27 -14.00
N PRO A 174 -3.39 10.00 -13.57
CA PRO A 174 -3.15 8.90 -14.49
C PRO A 174 -4.37 8.70 -15.39
N LEU A 175 -4.16 8.71 -16.71
CA LEU A 175 -5.25 8.48 -17.68
C LEU A 175 -5.91 7.10 -17.54
N TRP A 176 -5.19 6.15 -16.95
CA TRP A 176 -5.67 4.79 -16.72
C TRP A 176 -6.56 4.66 -15.48
N VAL A 177 -6.65 5.68 -14.61
CA VAL A 177 -7.34 5.56 -13.31
C VAL A 177 -8.83 5.25 -13.45
N ASP A 178 -9.45 5.67 -14.56
CA ASP A 178 -10.86 5.46 -14.86
C ASP A 178 -11.13 4.12 -15.57
N ALA A 179 -10.09 3.36 -15.87
CA ALA A 179 -10.19 2.06 -16.53
C ALA A 179 -9.05 1.15 -16.05
N VAL A 180 -9.25 0.50 -14.89
CA VAL A 180 -8.35 -0.53 -14.38
C VAL A 180 -9.13 -1.82 -14.21
N ARG A 181 -8.63 -2.90 -14.81
CA ARG A 181 -9.16 -4.24 -14.55
C ARG A 181 -8.56 -4.78 -13.27
N VAL A 182 -9.39 -5.27 -12.37
CA VAL A 182 -8.96 -5.86 -11.10
C VAL A 182 -9.48 -7.28 -11.02
N ILE A 183 -8.57 -8.23 -10.81
CA ILE A 183 -8.91 -9.64 -10.62
C ILE A 183 -8.49 -10.04 -9.22
N SER A 184 -9.44 -10.51 -8.40
CA SER A 184 -9.14 -11.14 -7.11
C SER A 184 -9.14 -12.65 -7.29
N ILE A 185 -8.04 -13.32 -6.98
CA ILE A 185 -7.87 -14.77 -7.13
C ILE A 185 -7.51 -15.40 -5.79
N VAL A 186 -8.19 -16.50 -5.46
CA VAL A 186 -7.89 -17.33 -4.31
C VAL A 186 -7.65 -18.75 -4.78
N VAL A 187 -6.52 -19.32 -4.39
CA VAL A 187 -6.16 -20.72 -4.66
C VAL A 187 -6.09 -21.44 -3.33
N ASN A 188 -7.03 -22.35 -3.09
CA ASN A 188 -6.99 -23.23 -1.94
C ASN A 188 -6.22 -24.50 -2.29
N THR A 189 -5.20 -24.80 -1.48
CA THR A 189 -4.39 -26.00 -1.63
C THR A 189 -4.53 -26.89 -0.41
N TRP A 190 -4.15 -28.14 -0.56
CA TRP A 190 -4.17 -29.08 0.56
C TRP A 190 -3.19 -28.65 1.66
N HIS A 191 -3.73 -28.21 2.81
CA HIS A 191 -2.92 -27.69 3.91
C HIS A 191 -1.90 -28.70 4.49
N LYS A 192 -2.12 -30.01 4.30
CA LYS A 192 -1.16 -31.06 4.72
C LYS A 192 -0.02 -31.26 3.72
N ASP A 193 -0.08 -30.62 2.55
CA ASP A 193 1.00 -30.63 1.58
C ASP A 193 2.20 -29.80 2.09
N ARG A 194 3.21 -30.53 2.58
CA ARG A 194 4.47 -29.98 3.11
C ARG A 194 5.63 -30.12 2.13
N ARG A 195 5.37 -30.60 0.91
CA ARG A 195 6.40 -30.76 -0.13
C ARG A 195 7.03 -29.42 -0.48
N ARG A 196 8.31 -29.40 -0.82
CA ARG A 196 9.01 -28.14 -1.17
C ARG A 196 8.55 -27.62 -2.52
N GLU A 197 8.35 -28.54 -3.46
CA GLU A 197 7.84 -28.32 -4.81
C GLU A 197 6.35 -27.97 -4.87
N ARG A 198 5.68 -27.77 -3.72
CA ARG A 198 4.24 -27.46 -3.68
C ARG A 198 3.90 -26.13 -4.36
N TYR A 199 4.84 -25.20 -4.45
CA TYR A 199 4.65 -23.94 -5.17
C TYR A 199 4.72 -24.16 -6.70
N ASP A 200 5.57 -25.10 -7.15
CA ASP A 200 5.71 -25.46 -8.56
C ASP A 200 4.65 -26.49 -9.02
N SER A 201 4.12 -27.29 -8.11
CA SER A 201 3.08 -28.28 -8.41
C SER A 201 2.12 -28.50 -7.23
N PRO A 202 1.25 -27.52 -6.94
CA PRO A 202 0.33 -27.59 -5.81
C PRO A 202 -0.74 -28.66 -5.98
N PHE A 203 -1.14 -29.26 -4.86
CA PHE A 203 -2.40 -29.99 -4.78
C PHE A 203 -3.56 -29.01 -4.54
N ILE A 204 -4.09 -28.50 -5.66
CA ILE A 204 -5.21 -27.54 -5.69
C ILE A 204 -6.51 -28.25 -5.32
N ILE A 205 -7.23 -27.73 -4.33
CA ILE A 205 -8.55 -28.22 -3.92
C ILE A 205 -9.64 -27.50 -4.71
N ASP A 206 -9.55 -26.17 -4.75
CA ASP A 206 -10.45 -25.29 -5.46
C ASP A 206 -9.77 -23.96 -5.76
N VAL A 207 -10.36 -23.25 -6.72
CA VAL A 207 -9.92 -21.92 -7.13
C VAL A 207 -11.15 -21.06 -7.34
N GLY A 208 -11.11 -19.85 -6.77
CA GLY A 208 -12.12 -18.83 -6.98
C GLY A 208 -11.51 -17.57 -7.54
N TRP A 209 -12.22 -16.88 -8.43
CA TRP A 209 -11.87 -15.52 -8.81
C TRP A 209 -13.09 -14.63 -9.03
N THR A 210 -12.84 -13.33 -8.91
CA THR A 210 -13.77 -12.27 -9.25
C THR A 210 -13.04 -11.25 -10.11
N ASP A 211 -13.61 -10.91 -11.27
CA ASP A 211 -13.11 -9.92 -12.22
C ASP A 211 -14.03 -8.70 -12.22
N VAL A 212 -13.43 -7.51 -12.10
CA VAL A 212 -14.16 -6.24 -12.04
C VAL A 212 -13.42 -5.13 -12.79
N MET A 213 -14.18 -4.15 -13.27
CA MET A 213 -13.65 -2.90 -13.80
C MET A 213 -13.75 -1.81 -12.74
N MET A 214 -12.62 -1.19 -12.40
CA MET A 214 -12.54 -0.02 -11.52
C MET A 214 -12.46 1.27 -12.35
N PRO A 215 -13.11 2.36 -11.88
CA PRO A 215 -13.87 2.49 -10.63
C PRO A 215 -15.37 2.13 -10.77
N GLU A 216 -15.82 1.58 -11.90
CA GLU A 216 -17.24 1.25 -12.14
C GLU A 216 -17.82 0.35 -11.03
N HIS A 217 -17.05 -0.66 -10.58
CA HIS A 217 -17.43 -1.56 -9.51
C HIS A 217 -17.74 -0.84 -8.20
N VAL A 218 -16.94 0.15 -7.80
CA VAL A 218 -17.18 0.94 -6.59
C VAL A 218 -18.53 1.67 -6.64
N LYS A 219 -18.90 2.17 -7.83
CA LYS A 219 -20.10 3.00 -8.00
C LYS A 219 -21.37 2.16 -8.15
N SER A 220 -21.27 1.02 -8.82
CA SER A 220 -22.43 0.22 -9.26
C SER A 220 -22.53 -1.15 -8.58
N GLY A 221 -21.47 -1.61 -7.92
CA GLY A 221 -21.35 -3.00 -7.47
C GLY A 221 -21.23 -4.00 -8.62
N ARG A 222 -21.13 -3.55 -9.87
CA ARG A 222 -21.08 -4.44 -11.04
C ARG A 222 -19.84 -5.31 -11.00
N VAL A 223 -20.06 -6.60 -11.25
CA VAL A 223 -19.01 -7.60 -11.39
C VAL A 223 -19.03 -8.08 -12.83
N THR A 224 -17.85 -8.20 -13.45
CA THR A 224 -17.73 -8.72 -14.83
C THR A 224 -17.98 -10.21 -14.82
N GLU A 225 -17.31 -10.91 -13.91
CA GLU A 225 -17.40 -12.35 -13.76
C GLU A 225 -17.01 -12.76 -12.34
N THR A 226 -17.68 -13.78 -11.80
CA THR A 226 -17.23 -14.50 -10.61
C THR A 226 -17.31 -15.99 -10.90
N VAL A 227 -16.21 -16.71 -10.67
CA VAL A 227 -16.12 -18.15 -10.93
C VAL A 227 -15.54 -18.84 -9.71
N HIS A 228 -16.09 -20.03 -9.43
CA HIS A 228 -15.54 -20.97 -8.46
C HIS A 228 -15.44 -22.36 -9.11
N ILE A 229 -14.22 -22.89 -9.17
CA ILE A 229 -13.92 -24.22 -9.72
C ILE A 229 -13.46 -25.13 -8.59
N LYS A 230 -14.20 -26.22 -8.38
CA LYS A 230 -13.81 -27.27 -7.43
C LYS A 230 -13.17 -28.45 -8.15
N MET A 231 -11.98 -28.86 -7.72
CA MET A 231 -11.21 -29.89 -8.40
C MET A 231 -11.77 -31.30 -8.16
N LYS A 232 -11.83 -32.13 -9.22
CA LYS A 232 -12.25 -33.53 -9.18
C LYS A 232 -11.15 -34.44 -8.64
N GLY A 233 -11.51 -35.47 -7.88
CA GLY A 233 -10.61 -36.58 -7.52
C GLY A 233 -9.73 -36.36 -6.29
N LEU A 234 -9.57 -35.12 -5.81
CA LEU A 234 -9.03 -34.82 -4.47
C LEU A 234 -10.15 -34.86 -3.43
N ALA A 235 -10.95 -35.93 -3.43
CA ALA A 235 -11.94 -36.21 -2.40
C ALA A 235 -11.21 -36.49 -1.08
N LEU A 236 -10.74 -35.42 -0.45
CA LEU A 236 -10.35 -35.41 0.95
C LEU A 236 -11.60 -35.90 1.68
N LYS A 237 -11.50 -37.08 2.29
CA LYS A 237 -12.56 -37.78 3.04
C LYS A 237 -13.00 -37.03 4.31
N ASN A 238 -12.91 -35.70 4.33
CA ASN A 238 -13.49 -34.91 5.37
C ASN A 238 -14.92 -34.60 4.95
N GLU A 239 -15.87 -35.25 5.63
CA GLU A 239 -17.31 -34.99 5.59
C GLU A 239 -17.69 -33.62 6.17
N GLU A 240 -16.71 -32.74 6.43
CA GLU A 240 -16.99 -31.36 6.81
C GLU A 240 -17.77 -30.71 5.67
N GLN A 241 -18.98 -30.26 6.00
CA GLN A 241 -19.91 -29.67 5.05
C GLN A 241 -19.21 -28.58 4.26
N ASN A 242 -19.09 -28.78 2.95
CA ASN A 242 -18.63 -27.72 2.07
C ASN A 242 -19.57 -26.52 2.27
N ALA A 243 -19.02 -25.39 2.67
CA ALA A 243 -19.80 -24.16 2.71
C ALA A 243 -20.31 -23.87 1.28
N PRO A 244 -21.60 -23.50 1.12
CA PRO A 244 -22.11 -23.13 -0.19
C PRO A 244 -21.38 -21.88 -0.68
N PHE A 245 -21.18 -21.80 -2.00
CA PHE A 245 -20.67 -20.58 -2.61
C PHE A 245 -21.80 -19.55 -2.72
N GLU A 246 -21.71 -18.46 -1.96
CA GLU A 246 -22.80 -17.47 -1.82
C GLU A 246 -22.92 -16.50 -2.99
N HIS A 247 -21.89 -16.39 -3.83
CA HIS A 247 -21.77 -15.33 -4.84
C HIS A 247 -21.95 -15.82 -6.29
N GLY A 248 -22.42 -17.05 -6.49
CA GLY A 248 -22.68 -17.58 -7.82
C GLY A 248 -22.80 -19.10 -7.88
N THR A 249 -22.54 -19.65 -9.05
CA THR A 249 -22.55 -21.10 -9.28
C THR A 249 -21.15 -21.68 -9.18
N THR A 250 -21.01 -22.79 -8.47
CA THR A 250 -19.75 -23.56 -8.45
C THR A 250 -19.74 -24.53 -9.61
N ASN A 251 -18.70 -24.47 -10.44
CA ASN A 251 -18.43 -25.52 -11.41
C ASN A 251 -17.88 -26.73 -10.64
N GLN A 252 -18.78 -27.67 -10.35
CA GLN A 252 -18.42 -28.96 -9.78
C GLN A 252 -17.75 -29.80 -10.87
N GLU A 253 -16.66 -30.48 -10.52
CA GLU A 253 -15.86 -31.35 -11.42
C GLU A 253 -14.77 -30.68 -12.29
N GLY A 254 -14.12 -29.63 -11.80
CA GLY A 254 -12.94 -29.07 -12.45
C GLY A 254 -11.78 -30.07 -12.59
N THR A 255 -11.16 -30.11 -13.76
CA THR A 255 -9.84 -30.73 -13.96
C THR A 255 -8.76 -29.67 -14.03
N VAL A 256 -7.49 -30.07 -13.90
CA VAL A 256 -6.35 -29.15 -14.01
C VAL A 256 -6.33 -28.47 -15.39
N ASP A 257 -6.67 -29.20 -16.45
CA ASP A 257 -6.73 -28.66 -17.81
C ASP A 257 -7.83 -27.61 -17.96
N ILE A 258 -9.01 -27.84 -17.37
CA ILE A 258 -10.10 -26.87 -17.34
C ILE A 258 -9.66 -25.61 -16.58
N LEU A 259 -9.08 -25.77 -15.39
CA LEU A 259 -8.58 -24.65 -14.58
C LEU A 259 -7.57 -23.80 -15.36
N TYR A 260 -6.56 -24.42 -15.97
CA TYR A 260 -5.53 -23.68 -16.72
C TYR A 260 -6.07 -23.09 -18.02
N SER A 261 -7.06 -23.72 -18.65
CA SER A 261 -7.78 -23.12 -19.78
C SER A 261 -8.54 -21.86 -19.36
N GLU A 262 -9.27 -21.92 -18.25
CA GLU A 262 -10.02 -20.78 -17.71
C GLU A 262 -9.10 -19.65 -17.23
N MET A 263 -7.97 -19.97 -16.59
CA MET A 263 -6.97 -18.97 -16.22
C MET A 263 -6.38 -18.28 -17.45
N ARG A 264 -6.05 -19.03 -18.50
CA ARG A 264 -5.60 -18.42 -19.77
C ARG A 264 -6.65 -17.53 -20.37
N ARG A 265 -7.92 -17.97 -20.39
CA ARG A 265 -9.03 -17.13 -20.84
C ARG A 265 -9.11 -15.87 -20.01
N LEU A 266 -9.18 -15.98 -18.68
CA LEU A 266 -9.27 -14.85 -17.76
C LEU A 266 -8.19 -13.79 -18.01
N PHE A 267 -6.93 -14.19 -18.22
CA PHE A 267 -5.82 -13.26 -18.43
C PHE A 267 -5.63 -12.80 -19.89
N THR A 268 -6.27 -13.43 -20.88
CA THR A 268 -6.17 -13.04 -22.31
C THR A 268 -7.43 -12.36 -22.85
N HIS A 269 -8.60 -12.61 -22.23
CA HIS A 269 -9.93 -12.22 -22.71
C HIS A 269 -10.08 -10.72 -22.98
N ASP A 270 -9.32 -9.89 -22.26
CA ASP A 270 -9.36 -8.44 -22.39
C ASP A 270 -7.94 -7.87 -22.42
N ALA A 271 -7.15 -8.26 -23.44
CA ALA A 271 -5.89 -7.59 -23.82
C ALA A 271 -6.11 -6.14 -24.30
N THR A 272 -6.96 -5.41 -23.59
CA THR A 272 -7.19 -3.99 -23.67
C THR A 272 -5.95 -3.29 -23.12
N ASN A 273 -5.64 -2.10 -23.63
CA ASN A 273 -4.48 -1.29 -23.22
C ASN A 273 -4.58 -0.75 -21.77
N VAL A 274 -5.42 -1.35 -20.93
CA VAL A 274 -5.65 -0.95 -19.54
C VAL A 274 -4.71 -1.72 -18.60
N PRO A 275 -4.34 -1.14 -17.45
CA PRO A 275 -3.64 -1.88 -16.42
C PRO A 275 -4.51 -3.00 -15.83
N LEU A 276 -3.87 -4.14 -15.57
CA LEU A 276 -4.42 -5.24 -14.78
C LEU A 276 -3.79 -5.23 -13.39
N VAL A 277 -4.62 -5.26 -12.36
CA VAL A 277 -4.21 -5.44 -10.96
C VAL A 277 -4.72 -6.79 -10.49
N VAL A 278 -3.83 -7.63 -9.99
CA VAL A 278 -4.19 -8.95 -9.46
C VAL A 278 -4.08 -8.91 -7.94
N LEU A 279 -5.18 -9.17 -7.26
CA LEU A 279 -5.25 -9.32 -5.82
C LEU A 279 -5.17 -10.80 -5.49
N VAL A 280 -4.19 -11.16 -4.65
CA VAL A 280 -3.92 -12.56 -4.33
C VAL A 280 -3.65 -12.71 -2.83
N HIS A 281 -4.03 -13.87 -2.30
CA HIS A 281 -3.52 -14.36 -1.03
C HIS A 281 -2.44 -15.41 -1.33
N ASP A 282 -1.31 -15.34 -0.63
CA ASP A 282 -0.12 -16.18 -0.89
C ASP A 282 0.40 -16.03 -2.33
N GLU A 283 1.07 -14.90 -2.61
CA GLU A 283 1.59 -14.55 -3.94
C GLU A 283 2.47 -15.65 -4.55
N GLU A 284 3.30 -16.32 -3.76
CA GLU A 284 4.19 -17.38 -4.23
C GLU A 284 3.39 -18.57 -4.79
N MET A 285 2.34 -18.99 -4.07
CA MET A 285 1.44 -20.05 -4.52
C MET A 285 0.70 -19.68 -5.80
N VAL A 286 0.11 -18.48 -5.84
CA VAL A 286 -0.66 -18.05 -7.01
C VAL A 286 0.25 -17.88 -8.24
N ARG A 287 1.46 -17.34 -8.07
CA ARG A 287 2.45 -17.24 -9.15
C ARG A 287 2.78 -18.60 -9.75
N GLY A 288 2.95 -19.64 -8.92
CA GLY A 288 3.16 -21.00 -9.39
C GLY A 288 2.02 -21.51 -10.27
N VAL A 289 0.77 -21.36 -9.80
CA VAL A 289 -0.43 -21.76 -10.57
C VAL A 289 -0.57 -21.00 -11.88
N LEU A 290 -0.37 -19.67 -11.87
CA LEU A 290 -0.44 -18.85 -13.09
C LEU A 290 0.66 -19.20 -14.08
N THR A 291 1.90 -19.42 -13.62
CA THR A 291 3.03 -19.83 -14.47
C THR A 291 2.73 -21.14 -15.19
N ARG A 292 2.19 -22.14 -14.46
CA ARG A 292 1.78 -23.42 -15.06
C ARG A 292 0.60 -23.29 -16.02
N SER A 293 -0.24 -22.29 -15.81
CA SER A 293 -1.29 -21.93 -16.76
C SER A 293 -0.73 -21.26 -18.02
N GLY A 294 0.59 -21.04 -18.12
CA GLY A 294 1.23 -20.39 -19.26
C GLY A 294 1.13 -18.86 -19.22
N ILE A 295 0.83 -18.27 -18.05
CA ILE A 295 0.77 -16.82 -17.85
C ILE A 295 2.15 -16.32 -17.45
N ASP A 296 2.66 -15.29 -18.14
CA ASP A 296 3.94 -14.65 -17.80
C ASP A 296 3.80 -13.76 -16.56
N VAL A 297 4.02 -14.36 -15.39
CA VAL A 297 4.06 -13.64 -14.10
C VAL A 297 5.35 -12.85 -13.90
N GLY A 298 6.39 -13.09 -14.71
CA GLY A 298 7.66 -12.35 -14.61
C GLY A 298 7.51 -10.88 -14.97
N SER A 299 6.49 -10.57 -15.79
CA SER A 299 6.10 -9.20 -16.15
C SER A 299 5.36 -8.44 -15.03
N PHE A 300 4.94 -9.12 -13.95
CA PHE A 300 4.14 -8.49 -12.91
C PHE A 300 5.01 -7.58 -12.03
N THR A 301 4.60 -6.32 -11.92
CA THR A 301 5.29 -5.30 -11.13
C THR A 301 4.46 -4.87 -9.92
N PRO A 302 5.10 -4.35 -8.85
CA PRO A 302 4.39 -3.71 -7.75
C PRO A 302 3.50 -2.55 -8.23
N VAL A 303 2.46 -2.24 -7.46
CA VAL A 303 1.52 -1.12 -7.75
C VAL A 303 2.26 0.21 -7.93
N ALA A 304 3.38 0.42 -7.25
CA ALA A 304 4.21 1.62 -7.41
C ALA A 304 4.63 1.87 -8.88
N ALA A 305 4.92 0.81 -9.64
CA ALA A 305 5.31 0.93 -11.04
C ALA A 305 4.17 1.46 -11.93
N LEU A 306 2.92 1.20 -11.54
CA LEU A 306 1.74 1.70 -12.25
C LEU A 306 1.67 3.24 -12.20
N PHE A 307 2.04 3.84 -11.07
CA PHE A 307 2.07 5.30 -10.91
C PHE A 307 3.15 5.99 -11.75
N GLN A 308 4.19 5.26 -12.14
CA GLN A 308 5.27 5.76 -12.99
C GLN A 308 4.90 5.72 -14.48
N ARG A 309 3.88 4.93 -14.86
CA ARG A 309 3.44 4.79 -16.25
C ARG A 309 2.80 6.10 -16.73
N GLY A 310 3.43 6.74 -17.72
CA GLY A 310 2.95 8.00 -18.29
C GLY A 310 3.46 9.26 -17.59
N GLN A 311 4.27 9.13 -16.53
CA GLN A 311 5.07 10.25 -16.07
C GLN A 311 6.10 10.58 -17.16
N PRO A 312 6.20 11.83 -17.64
CA PRO A 312 7.28 12.20 -18.53
C PRO A 312 8.59 11.86 -17.81
N GLN A 313 9.58 11.30 -18.52
CA GLN A 313 10.86 10.87 -17.95
C GLN A 313 11.74 12.06 -17.51
N VAL A 314 11.15 13.09 -16.89
CA VAL A 314 11.80 14.35 -16.51
C VAL A 314 12.92 14.14 -15.48
N ALA A 315 13.07 12.94 -14.91
CA ALA A 315 14.10 12.65 -13.91
C ALA A 315 14.80 11.28 -14.04
N ARG A 316 15.01 10.74 -15.25
CA ARG A 316 16.00 9.64 -15.41
C ARG A 316 17.45 10.11 -15.45
N LEU A 317 17.72 11.42 -15.39
CA LEU A 317 19.09 11.97 -15.29
C LEU A 317 19.74 11.81 -13.90
N PHE A 318 19.00 11.34 -12.89
CA PHE A 318 19.54 11.12 -11.53
C PHE A 318 19.29 9.71 -10.98
N ALA A 319 18.86 8.75 -11.80
CA ALA A 319 18.75 7.37 -11.36
C ALA A 319 20.15 6.76 -11.18
N SER A 320 20.52 6.48 -9.93
CA SER A 320 21.68 5.67 -9.56
C SER A 320 21.71 4.36 -10.37
N PRO A 321 22.89 3.87 -10.76
CA PRO A 321 23.00 2.71 -11.64
C PRO A 321 22.56 1.42 -10.94
N GLY A 322 21.61 0.73 -11.55
CA GLY A 322 21.48 -0.73 -11.56
C GLY A 322 21.23 -1.41 -10.22
N ILE A 323 19.98 -1.40 -9.74
CA ILE A 323 19.50 -2.48 -8.87
C ILE A 323 18.63 -3.39 -9.74
N ASN A 324 19.17 -4.56 -10.06
CA ASN A 324 18.44 -5.64 -10.72
C ASN A 324 17.54 -6.27 -9.64
N LEU A 325 16.24 -5.97 -9.69
CA LEU A 325 15.31 -6.32 -8.64
C LEU A 325 14.44 -7.48 -9.09
N ASN A 326 14.93 -8.70 -8.86
CA ASN A 326 14.05 -9.86 -8.77
C ASN A 326 13.34 -9.77 -7.41
N TYR A 327 12.15 -9.17 -7.39
CA TYR A 327 11.33 -9.09 -6.20
C TYR A 327 10.49 -10.35 -6.04
N THR A 328 10.72 -11.09 -4.96
CA THR A 328 9.71 -11.95 -4.35
C THR A 328 9.28 -11.30 -3.05
N CYS A 329 7.99 -10.94 -2.96
CA CYS A 329 7.39 -10.46 -1.74
C CYS A 329 7.36 -11.63 -0.74
N ARG A 330 8.27 -11.65 0.24
CA ARG A 330 8.17 -12.59 1.36
C ARG A 330 7.09 -12.09 2.31
N ASN A 331 6.05 -12.91 2.48
CA ASN A 331 5.03 -12.69 3.50
C ASN A 331 5.68 -12.65 4.89
N TYR A 332 5.62 -11.50 5.54
CA TYR A 332 5.82 -11.40 6.98
C TYR A 332 4.51 -11.80 7.66
N TYR A 333 4.35 -13.08 7.91
CA TYR A 333 3.44 -13.51 8.98
C TYR A 333 4.03 -13.01 10.29
N THR A 334 3.37 -12.04 10.91
CA THR A 334 3.47 -11.90 12.37
C THR A 334 2.82 -13.15 12.93
N GLU A 335 3.62 -14.06 13.48
CA GLU A 335 3.13 -15.07 14.40
C GLU A 335 2.21 -14.37 15.41
N GLY A 336 0.95 -14.80 15.46
CA GLY A 336 0.02 -14.34 16.48
C GLY A 336 0.63 -14.60 17.87
N PRO A 337 0.26 -13.80 18.89
CA PRO A 337 0.74 -14.06 20.24
C PRO A 337 0.38 -15.50 20.64
N PRO A 338 1.27 -16.23 21.33
CA PRO A 338 0.97 -17.57 21.78
C PRO A 338 -0.26 -17.54 22.69
N ASP A 339 -1.25 -18.38 22.37
CA ASP A 339 -2.40 -18.65 23.21
C ASP A 339 -1.94 -19.20 24.57
N HIS A 340 -1.77 -18.32 25.54
CA HIS A 340 -1.71 -18.68 26.94
C HIS A 340 -3.13 -18.82 27.47
N LEU A 341 -3.76 -19.96 27.15
CA LEU A 341 -4.86 -20.47 27.95
C LEU A 341 -4.31 -20.86 29.33
N PRO A 342 -4.86 -20.35 30.44
CA PRO A 342 -4.52 -20.87 31.76
C PRO A 342 -5.10 -22.29 31.89
N ARG A 343 -4.23 -23.24 32.23
CA ARG A 343 -4.63 -24.53 32.79
C ARG A 343 -5.10 -24.31 34.23
N ASP A 344 -6.35 -24.70 34.46
CA ASP A 344 -6.97 -25.16 35.71
C ASP A 344 -6.92 -24.28 36.97
N ALA A 345 -8.11 -23.83 37.37
CA ALA A 345 -8.68 -24.02 38.71
C ALA A 345 -10.21 -24.12 38.61
#